data_AF-A0A380JFR6-F1
#
_entry.id   AF-A0A380JFR6-F1
#
_cell.length_a   1.000
_cell.length_b   1.000
_cell.length_c   1.000
_cell.angle_alpha   90.00
_cell.angle_beta   90.00
_cell.angle_gamma   90.00
#
_symmetry.space_group_name_H-M   'P 1'
#
loop_
_entity.id
_entity.type
_entity.pdbx_description
1 polymer ?
#
loop_
_entity_poly.entity_id
_entity_poly.type
_entity_poly.pdbx_seq_one_letter_code
_entity_poly.pdbx_strand_id
1 'polypeptide(L)'
;MKKWKLFFSDIEKLENWINGIQLEGYRLREAGKYFPVYYFVESLSEPAPMRIDFINYKSRGEFSNYLALFEDSGWEHLSGSRWSGFQYFQKLDSKGEDDIFSDQTSKKARKKRYFNYRAPLNTQ
;
A
#
# COMPACT_ATOMS: atom_id res chain seq x y z
N MET A 1 1.18 4.37 -18.49
CA MET A 1 -0.07 5.15 -18.29
C MET A 1 -0.04 5.91 -16.96
N LYS A 2 -0.38 7.21 -16.95
CA LYS A 2 -0.52 8.03 -15.73
C LYS A 2 -1.99 8.20 -15.37
N LYS A 3 -2.37 8.02 -14.10
CA LYS A 3 -3.74 8.25 -13.60
C LYS A 3 -3.75 9.12 -12.34
N TRP A 4 -4.84 9.85 -12.14
CA TRP A 4 -5.11 10.65 -10.94
C TRP A 4 -6.32 10.07 -10.21
N LYS A 5 -6.18 9.73 -8.93
CA LYS A 5 -7.30 9.17 -8.17
C LYS A 5 -7.16 9.41 -6.67
N LEU A 6 -8.07 10.19 -6.11
CA LEU A 6 -8.10 10.47 -4.68
C LEU A 6 -9.18 9.63 -3.99
N PHE A 7 -8.76 8.75 -3.08
CA PHE A 7 -9.65 8.07 -2.14
C PHE A 7 -9.36 8.57 -0.73
N PHE A 8 -10.27 9.36 -0.16
CA PHE A 8 -10.01 10.10 1.08
C PHE A 8 -9.72 9.22 2.29
N SER A 9 -10.44 8.12 2.50
CA SER A 9 -10.25 7.26 3.67
C SER A 9 -10.49 5.79 3.38
N ASP A 10 -10.68 5.47 2.09
CA ASP A 10 -11.06 4.16 1.64
C ASP A 10 -9.88 3.48 0.96
N ILE A 11 -9.00 2.92 1.79
CA ILE A 11 -7.82 2.19 1.35
C ILE A 11 -8.22 0.96 0.53
N GLU A 12 -9.31 0.28 0.92
CA GLU A 12 -9.82 -0.90 0.22
C GLU A 12 -10.30 -0.53 -1.19
N LYS A 13 -10.99 0.60 -1.34
CA LYS A 13 -11.38 1.09 -2.66
C LYS A 13 -10.19 1.50 -3.52
N LEU A 14 -9.12 2.03 -2.91
CA LEU A 14 -7.88 2.32 -3.62
C LEU A 14 -7.18 1.03 -4.09
N GLU A 15 -7.07 0.03 -3.21
CA GLU A 15 -6.53 -1.31 -3.53
C GLU A 15 -7.32 -1.94 -4.68
N ASN A 16 -8.65 -1.96 -4.57
CA ASN A 16 -9.53 -2.54 -5.60
C ASN A 16 -9.40 -1.81 -6.94
N TRP A 17 -9.29 -0.48 -6.92
CA TRP A 17 -9.10 0.30 -8.14
C TRP A 17 -7.75 0.04 -8.81
N ILE A 18 -6.66 -0.06 -8.03
CA ILE A 18 -5.34 -0.43 -8.56
C ILE A 18 -5.38 -1.84 -9.13
N ASN A 19 -5.87 -2.81 -8.37
CA ASN A 19 -5.94 -4.22 -8.80
C ASN A 19 -6.82 -4.38 -10.04
N GLY A 20 -7.92 -3.62 -10.16
CA GLY A 20 -8.74 -3.60 -11.37
C GLY A 20 -7.97 -3.16 -12.62
N ILE A 21 -7.11 -2.13 -12.50
CA ILE A 21 -6.23 -1.72 -13.60
C ILE A 21 -5.20 -2.80 -13.92
N GLN A 22 -4.75 -3.57 -12.91
CA GLN A 22 -3.80 -4.65 -13.17
C GLN A 22 -4.41 -5.82 -13.94
N LEU A 23 -5.69 -6.11 -13.70
CA LEU A 23 -6.46 -7.09 -14.48
C LEU A 23 -6.59 -6.69 -15.97
N GLU A 24 -6.46 -5.41 -16.29
CA GLU A 24 -6.47 -4.90 -17.68
C GLU A 24 -5.11 -5.06 -18.40
N GLY A 25 -4.13 -5.76 -17.80
CA GLY A 25 -2.81 -5.98 -18.40
C GLY A 25 -1.78 -4.92 -18.03
N TYR A 26 -1.96 -4.23 -16.90
CA TYR A 26 -1.02 -3.24 -16.38
C TYR A 26 -0.43 -3.66 -15.03
N ARG A 27 0.63 -2.98 -14.61
CA ARG A 27 1.20 -3.10 -13.27
C ARG A 27 1.45 -1.72 -12.69
N LEU A 28 1.15 -1.52 -11.41
CA LEU A 28 1.55 -0.30 -10.73
C LEU A 28 3.08 -0.26 -10.65
N ARG A 29 3.68 0.78 -11.23
CA ARG A 29 5.13 1.04 -11.14
C ARG A 29 5.46 1.93 -9.96
N GLU A 30 4.63 2.94 -9.73
CA GLU A 30 4.93 3.98 -8.75
C GLU A 30 3.65 4.69 -8.29
N ALA A 31 3.54 4.92 -6.98
CA ALA A 31 2.56 5.83 -6.41
C ALA A 31 3.22 7.15 -6.01
N GLY A 32 2.56 8.26 -6.34
CA GLY A 32 3.04 9.60 -6.10
C GLY A 32 3.23 9.88 -4.60
N LYS A 33 4.38 10.44 -4.24
CA LYS A 33 4.73 10.73 -2.85
C LYS A 33 3.89 11.85 -2.22
N TYR A 34 3.56 12.88 -2.99
CA TYR A 34 2.90 14.11 -2.51
C TYR A 34 1.48 14.30 -3.08
N PHE A 35 1.19 13.67 -4.22
CA PHE A 35 -0.07 13.83 -4.93
C PHE A 35 -0.64 12.45 -5.26
N PRO A 36 -1.98 12.33 -5.38
CA PRO A 36 -2.68 11.07 -5.68
C PRO A 36 -2.54 10.66 -7.16
N VAL A 37 -1.29 10.55 -7.61
CA VAL A 37 -0.87 10.21 -8.97
C VAL A 37 -0.33 8.80 -8.95
N TYR A 38 -0.70 8.00 -9.95
CA TYR A 38 -0.27 6.61 -10.08
C TYR A 38 0.28 6.38 -11.49
N TYR A 39 1.43 5.73 -11.56
CA TYR A 39 2.09 5.38 -12.80
C TYR A 39 2.01 3.87 -13.01
N PHE A 40 1.40 3.49 -14.12
CA PHE A 40 1.24 2.11 -14.54
C PHE A 40 2.08 1.83 -15.78
N VAL A 41 2.59 0.61 -15.89
CA VAL A 41 3.27 0.08 -17.09
C VAL A 41 2.50 -1.13 -17.61
N GLU A 42 2.58 -1.42 -18.90
CA GLU A 42 2.03 -2.67 -19.44
C GLU A 42 2.78 -3.86 -18.84
N SER A 43 2.07 -4.94 -18.57
CA SER A 43 2.61 -6.16 -17.98
C SER A 43 1.98 -7.37 -18.65
N LEU A 44 2.84 -8.25 -19.16
CA LEU A 44 2.43 -9.57 -19.68
C LEU A 44 2.41 -10.65 -18.60
N SER A 45 2.90 -10.33 -17.40
CA SER A 45 2.82 -11.21 -16.24
C SER A 45 1.41 -11.24 -15.68
N GLU A 46 1.05 -12.37 -15.08
CA GLU A 46 -0.21 -12.52 -14.35
C GLU A 46 -0.38 -11.39 -13.30
N PRO A 47 -1.60 -10.82 -13.17
CA PRO A 47 -1.88 -9.79 -12.18
C PRO A 47 -1.60 -10.31 -10.77
N ALA A 48 -0.64 -9.68 -10.08
CA ALA A 48 -0.31 -10.03 -8.70
C ALA A 48 -1.03 -9.07 -7.73
N PRO A 49 -1.55 -9.56 -6.59
CA PRO A 49 -2.24 -8.71 -5.60
C PRO A 49 -1.39 -7.52 -5.15
N MET A 50 -2.03 -6.35 -5.12
CA MET A 50 -1.49 -5.11 -4.57
C MET A 50 -2.23 -4.78 -3.26
N ARG A 51 -1.47 -4.54 -2.17
CA ARG A 51 -1.99 -4.17 -0.85
C ARG A 51 -1.30 -2.96 -0.26
N ILE A 52 -2.06 -2.15 0.46
CA ILE A 52 -1.62 -0.87 1.01
C ILE A 52 -1.67 -0.93 2.53
N ASP A 53 -0.56 -0.64 3.19
CA ASP A 53 -0.56 -0.33 4.61
C ASP A 53 -0.46 1.19 4.81
N PHE A 54 -0.76 1.61 6.04
CA PHE A 54 -0.57 2.96 6.50
C PHE A 54 0.24 2.93 7.79
N ILE A 55 1.43 3.51 7.75
CA ILE A 55 2.29 3.69 8.92
C ILE A 55 2.58 5.17 9.12
N ASN A 56 2.83 5.56 10.37
CA ASN A 56 3.37 6.88 10.69
C ASN A 56 4.90 6.85 10.59
N TYR A 57 5.53 7.92 11.08
CA TYR A 57 6.98 8.00 11.21
C TYR A 57 7.59 6.74 11.86
N LYS A 58 8.66 6.22 11.23
CA LYS A 58 9.54 5.20 11.79
C LYS A 58 10.99 5.68 11.72
N SER A 59 11.81 5.26 12.70
CA SER A 59 13.26 5.34 12.57
C SER A 59 13.74 4.51 11.38
N ARG A 60 14.97 4.75 10.92
CA ARG A 60 15.53 4.00 9.78
C ARG A 60 15.58 2.48 10.06
N GLY A 61 15.98 2.08 11.27
CA GLY A 61 16.05 0.68 11.67
C GLY A 61 14.67 0.03 11.71
N GLU A 62 13.69 0.69 12.34
CA GLU A 62 12.31 0.18 12.40
C GLU A 62 11.67 0.06 11.02
N PHE A 63 11.95 1.00 10.11
CA PHE A 63 11.44 0.91 8.74
C PHE A 63 12.10 -0.22 7.97
N SER A 64 13.41 -0.43 8.12
CA SER A 64 14.11 -1.56 7.49
C SER A 64 13.55 -2.90 7.97
N ASN A 65 13.37 -3.06 9.28
CA ASN A 65 12.80 -4.28 9.85
C ASN A 65 11.35 -4.48 9.39
N TYR A 66 10.58 -3.39 9.29
CA TYR A 66 9.22 -3.42 8.77
C TYR A 66 9.17 -3.93 7.32
N LEU A 67 10.07 -3.48 6.45
CA LEU A 67 10.12 -3.96 5.05
C LEU A 67 10.56 -5.43 4.97
N ALA A 68 11.55 -5.84 5.77
CA ALA A 68 12.03 -7.22 5.80
C ALA A 68 10.93 -8.22 6.17
N LEU A 69 10.04 -7.87 7.11
CA LEU A 69 8.89 -8.71 7.48
C LEU A 69 7.96 -9.01 6.29
N PHE A 70 7.78 -8.03 5.39
CA PHE A 70 6.97 -8.20 4.18
C PHE A 70 7.71 -9.01 3.12
N GLU A 71 9.00 -8.74 2.94
CA GLU A 71 9.86 -9.49 2.02
C GLU A 71 9.89 -10.98 2.37
N ASP A 72 10.10 -11.31 3.65
CA ASP A 72 10.06 -12.68 4.18
C ASP A 72 8.69 -13.37 3.97
N SER A 73 7.62 -12.57 3.78
CA SER A 73 6.25 -13.03 3.56
C SER A 73 5.83 -12.99 2.07
N GLY A 74 6.77 -12.79 1.14
CA GLY A 74 6.49 -12.80 -0.31
C GLY A 74 5.99 -11.47 -0.87
N TRP A 75 6.22 -10.36 -0.18
CA TRP A 75 5.78 -9.02 -0.62
C TRP A 75 6.97 -8.09 -0.89
N GLU A 76 6.95 -7.44 -2.05
CA GLU A 76 7.89 -6.40 -2.43
C GLU A 76 7.32 -5.01 -2.09
N HIS A 77 8.14 -4.15 -1.47
CA HIS A 77 7.78 -2.75 -1.28
C HIS A 77 7.99 -1.95 -2.57
N LEU A 78 6.91 -1.39 -3.09
CA LEU A 78 6.89 -0.67 -4.37
C LEU A 78 6.99 0.85 -4.20
N SER A 79 6.30 1.42 -3.20
CA SER A 79 6.23 2.87 -3.02
C SER A 79 5.91 3.24 -1.58
N GLY A 80 6.42 4.39 -1.16
CA GLY A 80 6.31 4.89 0.21
C GLY A 80 7.69 5.09 0.85
N SER A 81 7.69 5.60 2.07
CA SER A 81 8.91 5.85 2.84
C SER A 81 8.59 5.89 4.33
N ARG A 82 9.61 5.83 5.17
CA ARG A 82 9.49 6.01 6.63
C ARG A 82 8.92 7.36 7.10
N TRP A 83 8.78 8.32 6.17
CA TRP A 83 8.22 9.65 6.41
C TRP A 83 6.83 9.83 5.79
N SER A 84 6.36 8.86 4.99
CA SER A 84 5.04 8.91 4.36
C SER A 84 4.06 8.01 5.10
N GLY A 85 2.78 8.28 4.89
CA GLY A 85 1.70 7.45 5.39
C GLY A 85 1.57 6.12 4.65
N PHE A 86 1.18 6.22 3.39
CA PHE A 86 0.90 5.05 2.55
C PHE A 86 2.17 4.29 2.18
N GLN A 87 2.08 2.96 2.30
CA GLN A 87 3.10 2.00 1.89
C GLN A 87 2.45 1.00 0.93
N TYR A 88 3.05 0.82 -0.24
CA TYR A 88 2.48 0.02 -1.32
C TYR A 88 3.29 -1.26 -1.48
N PHE A 89 2.62 -2.42 -1.39
CA PHE A 89 3.23 -3.73 -1.51
C PHE A 89 2.67 -4.54 -2.67
N GLN A 90 3.57 -5.07 -3.49
CA GLN A 90 3.25 -5.97 -4.59
C GLN A 90 3.61 -7.39 -4.20
N LYS A 91 2.66 -8.33 -4.31
CA LYS A 91 2.97 -9.74 -4.06
C LYS A 91 3.93 -10.28 -5.14
N LEU A 92 4.95 -11.03 -4.71
CA LEU A 92 6.00 -11.61 -5.57
C LEU A 92 5.67 -13.03 -6.02
N ASP A 93 5.08 -13.82 -5.14
CA ASP A 93 4.75 -15.23 -5.39
C ASP A 93 3.24 -15.48 -5.27
N SER A 94 2.76 -16.57 -5.89
CA SER A 94 1.38 -17.02 -5.76
C SER A 94 1.16 -17.89 -4.51
N LYS A 95 2.21 -18.13 -3.72
CA LYS A 95 2.15 -18.91 -2.48
C LYS A 95 1.91 -17.96 -1.29
N GLY A 96 1.24 -18.45 -0.24
CA GLY A 96 0.86 -17.63 0.91
C GLY A 96 -0.40 -16.79 0.70
N GLU A 97 -0.76 -15.98 1.70
CA GLU A 97 -2.02 -15.23 1.73
C GLU A 97 -2.00 -14.03 0.76
N ASP A 98 -3.13 -13.72 0.12
CA ASP A 98 -3.28 -12.57 -0.77
C ASP A 98 -3.51 -11.25 -0.02
N ASP A 99 -3.22 -11.23 1.28
CA ASP A 99 -3.34 -10.08 2.13
C ASP A 99 -2.07 -9.88 2.97
N ILE A 100 -1.78 -8.63 3.27
CA ILE A 100 -0.67 -8.22 4.15
C ILE A 100 -1.07 -8.26 5.62
N PHE A 101 -2.34 -8.54 5.91
CA PHE A 101 -2.89 -8.69 7.25
C PHE A 101 -3.49 -10.08 7.45
N SER A 102 -2.99 -10.78 8.47
CA SER A 102 -3.47 -12.09 8.89
C SER A 102 -4.88 -12.07 9.51
N ASP A 103 -5.34 -10.91 9.98
CA ASP A 103 -6.64 -10.79 10.64
C ASP A 103 -7.34 -9.44 10.41
N GLN A 104 -8.63 -9.43 10.72
CA GLN A 104 -9.49 -8.25 10.62
C GLN A 104 -9.12 -7.16 11.64
N THR A 105 -8.52 -7.54 12.77
CA THR A 105 -8.09 -6.60 13.81
C THR A 105 -6.97 -5.69 13.29
N SER A 106 -6.04 -6.27 12.55
CA SER A 106 -4.90 -5.60 11.92
C SER A 106 -5.36 -4.65 10.81
N LYS A 107 -6.36 -5.05 10.00
CA LYS A 107 -7.01 -4.16 9.02
C LYS A 107 -7.71 -2.97 9.67
N LYS A 108 -8.40 -3.19 10.79
CA LYS A 108 -9.02 -2.11 11.58
C LYS A 108 -7.95 -1.20 12.19
N ALA A 109 -6.84 -1.75 12.65
CA ALA A 109 -5.72 -0.99 13.18
C ALA A 109 -5.09 -0.08 12.11
N ARG A 110 -4.93 -0.55 10.86
CA ARG A 110 -4.53 0.29 9.70
C ARG A 110 -5.46 1.48 9.54
N LYS A 111 -6.78 1.24 9.48
CA LYS A 111 -7.78 2.31 9.35
C LYS A 111 -7.67 3.30 10.51
N LYS A 112 -7.52 2.83 11.75
CA LYS A 112 -7.33 3.67 12.94
C LYS A 112 -6.07 4.55 12.84
N ARG A 113 -4.93 3.99 12.41
CA ARG A 113 -3.68 4.76 12.21
C ARG A 113 -3.90 5.90 11.22
N TYR A 114 -4.58 5.62 10.11
CA TYR A 114 -4.91 6.61 9.10
C TYR A 114 -5.78 7.76 9.62
N PHE A 115 -6.88 7.42 10.30
CA PHE A 115 -7.78 8.42 10.87
C PHE A 115 -7.09 9.29 11.93
N ASN A 116 -6.28 8.69 12.80
CA ASN A 116 -5.53 9.43 13.80
C ASN A 116 -4.51 10.39 13.17
N TYR A 117 -3.87 9.99 12.07
CA TYR A 117 -2.96 10.88 11.33
C TYR A 117 -3.68 12.05 10.66
N ARG A 118 -4.93 11.85 10.19
CA ARG A 118 -5.75 12.91 9.58
C ARG A 118 -6.48 13.80 10.59
N ALA A 119 -6.67 13.35 11.82
CA ALA A 119 -7.35 14.15 12.84
C ALA A 119 -6.54 15.42 13.15
N PRO A 120 -7.19 16.59 13.27
CA PRO A 120 -6.50 17.81 13.70
C PRO A 120 -5.90 17.59 15.10
N LEU A 121 -4.71 18.14 15.33
CA LEU A 121 -3.90 17.97 16.56
C LEU A 121 -4.55 18.47 17.88
N ASN A 122 -5.83 18.87 17.88
CA ASN A 122 -6.48 19.54 19.01
C ASN A 122 -7.69 18.77 19.56
N THR A 123 -7.49 17.51 19.93
CA THR A 123 -8.37 16.84 20.89
C THR A 123 -7.52 16.15 21.96
N GLN A 124 -7.00 16.97 22.87
CA GLN A 124 -6.63 16.59 24.24
C GLN A 124 -7.10 17.72 25.16
#